data_AF-A0A8S3IE22-F1
#
_entry.id   AF-A0A8S3IE22-F1
#
_cell.length_a   1.000
_cell.length_b   1.000
_cell.length_c   1.000
_cell.angle_alpha   90.00
_cell.angle_beta   90.00
_cell.angle_gamma   90.00
#
_symmetry.space_group_name_H-M   'P 1'
#
loop_
_entity.id
_entity.type
_entity.pdbx_description
1 polymer ?
#
loop_
_entity_poly.entity_id
_entity_poly.type
_entity_poly.pdbx_seq_one_letter_code
_entity_poly.pdbx_strand_id
1 'polypeptide(L)'
;SLNCSQYTDDDEILVSFPFHVDMNPLTRMLTKTNGLMNDEGHIYHLNIINQKFFPLTIFCLKHLQQLYIRNMSFHNTNHRLPSEIDRLASTLISLSIYNSRLTHLSEQISRLKHLQSLELVNTNLMELPYSIGNLSSLTFLYLANNQLSSLPDTIKKLPVLSQVVLKNNLYLRSIQSLNGLPNLKGLQINNCPIEQLPMNLPYLTDLQMSKSNLSHLIGIRTLGYKTKNNKYFYFNNNHIQSIPPQIKYVNNLYFLNLNYNHLITLPLDIFNIATLHYLYIQNNHFSDNELKKIVAKFTVTHPYMTLYYTKSNS
;
A
#
# COMPACT_ATOMS: atom_id res chain seq x y z
N SER A 1 13.67 30.76 -6.65
CA SER A 1 12.24 30.51 -6.37
C SER A 1 11.48 30.56 -7.69
N LEU A 2 10.48 29.69 -7.87
CA LEU A 2 9.65 29.67 -9.07
C LEU A 2 8.74 30.92 -9.12
N ASN A 3 8.93 31.77 -10.13
CA ASN A 3 8.08 32.94 -10.37
C ASN A 3 6.89 32.55 -11.25
N CYS A 4 5.72 32.32 -10.64
CA CYS A 4 4.49 32.04 -11.39
C CYS A 4 3.73 33.28 -11.87
N SER A 5 4.12 34.50 -11.44
CA SER A 5 3.43 35.74 -11.83
C SER A 5 3.69 36.15 -13.29
N GLN A 6 4.69 35.54 -13.93
CA GLN A 6 5.00 35.76 -15.34
C GLN A 6 4.07 35.02 -16.29
N TYR A 7 3.25 34.09 -15.79
CA TYR A 7 2.31 33.32 -16.60
C TYR A 7 0.90 33.85 -16.39
N THR A 8 0.23 34.24 -17.47
CA THR A 8 -1.11 34.80 -17.44
C THR A 8 -2.19 33.72 -17.38
N ASP A 9 -1.94 32.56 -17.99
CA ASP A 9 -2.84 31.41 -18.05
C ASP A 9 -2.08 30.07 -18.06
N ASP A 10 -2.82 28.96 -18.14
CA ASP A 10 -2.26 27.61 -18.17
C ASP A 10 -1.57 27.28 -19.50
N ASP A 11 -1.92 27.96 -20.61
CA ASP A 11 -1.32 27.75 -21.93
C ASP A 11 0.12 28.29 -21.96
N GLU A 12 0.37 29.48 -21.41
CA GLU A 12 1.73 30.00 -21.24
C GLU A 12 2.60 29.08 -20.36
N ILE A 13 2.00 28.43 -19.35
CA ILE A 13 2.69 27.43 -18.52
C ILE A 13 3.05 26.21 -19.36
N LEU A 14 2.13 25.69 -20.19
CA LEU A 14 2.42 24.57 -21.08
C LEU A 14 3.53 24.90 -22.09
N VAL A 15 3.51 26.10 -22.68
CA VAL A 15 4.55 26.57 -23.61
C VAL A 15 5.93 26.61 -22.94
N SER A 16 5.99 26.84 -21.63
CA SER A 16 7.24 26.80 -20.87
C SER A 16 7.85 25.40 -20.70
N PHE A 17 7.08 24.33 -20.95
CA PHE A 17 7.59 22.97 -20.78
C PHE A 17 8.62 22.63 -21.86
N PRO A 18 9.66 21.85 -21.54
CA PRO A 18 10.68 21.45 -22.52
C PRO A 18 10.19 20.36 -23.49
N PHE A 19 8.89 20.08 -23.50
CA PHE A 19 8.24 19.06 -24.31
C PHE A 19 6.78 19.45 -24.56
N HIS A 20 6.20 18.90 -25.63
CA HIS A 20 4.79 19.12 -25.96
C HIS A 20 3.85 18.30 -25.06
N VAL A 21 2.70 18.88 -24.74
CA VAL A 21 1.59 18.22 -24.02
C VAL A 21 0.38 18.20 -24.95
N ASP A 22 -0.12 17.00 -25.25
CA ASP A 22 -1.32 16.81 -26.04
C ASP A 22 -2.57 17.03 -25.17
N MET A 23 -3.30 18.12 -25.41
CA MET A 23 -4.45 18.53 -24.58
C MET A 23 -5.76 18.02 -25.16
N ASN A 24 -6.60 17.42 -24.31
CA ASN A 24 -7.90 16.83 -24.67
C ASN A 24 -7.83 15.85 -25.88
N PRO A 25 -6.89 14.88 -25.89
CA PRO A 25 -6.76 13.97 -27.01
C PRO A 25 -7.98 13.05 -27.14
N LEU A 26 -8.43 12.82 -28.38
CA LEU A 26 -9.51 11.88 -28.70
C LEU A 26 -9.21 10.46 -28.21
N THR A 27 -7.93 10.07 -28.20
CA THR A 27 -7.46 8.77 -27.69
C THR A 27 -6.30 8.96 -26.73
N ARG A 28 -6.45 8.48 -25.48
CA ARG A 28 -5.38 8.55 -24.47
C ARG A 28 -4.30 7.51 -24.75
N MET A 29 -3.21 7.93 -25.38
CA MET A 29 -2.03 7.08 -25.53
C MET A 29 -1.26 7.00 -24.21
N LEU A 30 -1.14 5.79 -23.64
CA LEU A 30 -0.43 5.54 -22.37
C LEU A 30 1.09 5.79 -22.44
N THR A 31 1.62 6.14 -23.61
CA THR A 31 3.04 6.34 -23.89
C THR A 31 3.42 7.80 -24.13
N LYS A 32 2.45 8.71 -24.23
CA LYS A 32 2.67 10.13 -24.54
C LYS A 32 2.19 11.02 -23.41
N THR A 33 2.90 12.13 -23.23
CA THR A 33 2.49 13.21 -22.34
C THR A 33 1.19 13.84 -22.87
N ASN A 34 0.21 13.98 -21.99
CA ASN A 34 -1.10 14.54 -22.33
C ASN A 34 -1.77 15.15 -21.09
N GLY A 35 -2.82 15.94 -21.31
CA GLY A 35 -3.60 16.53 -20.22
C GLY A 35 -5.06 16.74 -20.60
N LEU A 36 -5.85 17.18 -19.62
CA LEU A 36 -7.25 17.55 -19.81
C LEU A 36 -7.49 18.95 -19.25
N MET A 37 -8.30 19.72 -19.96
CA MET A 37 -8.83 21.00 -19.51
C MET A 37 -10.32 20.88 -19.19
N ASN A 38 -10.79 21.70 -18.25
CA ASN A 38 -12.21 21.90 -18.04
C ASN A 38 -12.79 22.89 -19.09
N ASP A 39 -14.09 23.14 -19.03
CA ASP A 39 -14.78 24.06 -19.95
C ASP A 39 -14.32 25.52 -19.82
N GLU A 40 -13.63 25.87 -18.72
CA GLU A 40 -13.04 27.19 -18.45
C GLU A 40 -11.60 27.31 -18.97
N GLY A 41 -11.05 26.25 -19.59
CA GLY A 41 -9.69 26.24 -20.13
C GLY A 41 -8.59 25.90 -19.10
N HIS A 42 -8.96 25.48 -17.89
CA HIS A 42 -8.00 25.16 -16.83
C HIS A 42 -7.57 23.69 -16.84
N ILE A 43 -6.26 23.45 -16.72
CA ILE A 43 -5.67 22.11 -16.68
C ILE A 43 -5.90 21.50 -15.31
N TYR A 44 -6.76 20.49 -15.26
CA TYR A 44 -7.06 19.78 -14.01
C TYR A 44 -6.42 18.38 -13.94
N HIS A 45 -5.97 17.84 -15.07
CA HIS A 45 -5.34 16.52 -15.16
C HIS A 45 -4.13 16.59 -16.07
N LEU A 46 -3.00 16.02 -15.63
CA LEU A 46 -1.77 16.01 -16.40
C LEU A 46 -1.02 14.67 -16.24
N ASN A 47 -0.74 14.04 -17.38
CA ASN A 47 0.11 12.85 -17.51
C ASN A 47 1.44 13.25 -18.13
N ILE A 48 2.54 13.18 -17.37
CA ILE A 48 3.90 13.39 -17.87
C ILE A 48 4.56 12.02 -18.06
N ILE A 49 4.81 11.63 -19.31
CA ILE A 49 5.28 10.28 -19.64
C ILE A 49 6.52 10.34 -20.52
N ASN A 50 7.54 9.56 -20.15
CA ASN A 50 8.79 9.40 -20.93
C ASN A 50 9.56 10.72 -21.15
N GLN A 51 9.52 11.63 -20.19
CA GLN A 51 10.19 12.93 -20.29
C GLN A 51 11.54 12.95 -19.58
N LYS A 52 12.51 13.63 -20.20
CA LYS A 52 13.89 13.69 -19.70
C LYS A 52 14.05 14.55 -18.45
N PHE A 53 13.22 15.59 -18.31
CA PHE A 53 13.33 16.58 -17.23
C PHE A 53 11.97 16.81 -16.57
N PHE A 54 11.98 17.01 -15.26
CA PHE A 54 10.80 17.48 -14.54
C PHE A 54 10.63 19.01 -14.71
N PRO A 55 9.51 19.49 -15.29
CA PRO A 55 9.27 20.92 -15.43
C PRO A 55 8.74 21.51 -14.12
N LEU A 56 9.54 22.35 -13.44
CA LEU A 56 9.12 23.00 -12.18
C LEU A 56 7.89 23.91 -12.36
N THR A 57 7.69 24.45 -13.56
CA THR A 57 6.56 25.33 -13.90
C THR A 57 5.19 24.64 -13.80
N ILE A 58 5.15 23.31 -13.71
CA ILE A 58 3.92 22.55 -13.42
C ILE A 58 3.24 23.01 -12.12
N PHE A 59 4.01 23.49 -11.15
CA PHE A 59 3.49 23.99 -9.87
C PHE A 59 2.82 25.37 -9.98
N CYS A 60 2.82 25.98 -11.16
CA CYS A 60 2.05 27.19 -11.44
C CYS A 60 0.60 26.90 -11.87
N LEU A 61 0.26 25.65 -12.21
CA LEU A 61 -1.09 25.23 -12.62
C LEU A 61 -2.04 25.22 -11.41
N LYS A 62 -2.81 26.29 -11.23
CA LYS A 62 -3.61 26.54 -10.02
C LYS A 62 -4.82 25.63 -9.86
N HIS A 63 -5.22 24.92 -10.92
CA HIS A 63 -6.41 24.06 -10.95
C HIS A 63 -6.05 22.58 -11.07
N LEU A 64 -4.77 22.22 -11.00
CA LEU A 64 -4.31 20.85 -11.18
C LEU A 64 -4.80 19.97 -10.03
N GLN A 65 -5.63 18.98 -10.36
CA GLN A 65 -6.22 18.03 -9.41
C GLN A 65 -5.53 16.67 -9.45
N GLN A 66 -5.05 16.26 -10.62
CA GLN A 66 -4.46 14.95 -10.83
C GLN A 66 -3.14 15.08 -11.58
N LEU A 67 -2.06 14.62 -10.96
CA LEU A 67 -0.73 14.61 -11.55
C LEU A 67 -0.19 13.19 -11.60
N TYR A 68 -0.02 12.68 -12.82
CA TYR A 68 0.58 11.39 -13.08
C TYR A 68 1.91 11.58 -13.79
N ILE A 69 2.95 10.92 -13.29
CA ILE A 69 4.31 11.00 -13.78
C ILE A 69 4.79 9.58 -14.00
N ARG A 70 5.30 9.27 -15.20
CA ARG A 70 5.83 7.94 -15.53
C ARG A 70 7.11 8.04 -16.33
N ASN A 71 8.09 7.19 -16.00
CA ASN A 71 9.36 7.08 -16.73
C ASN A 71 10.04 8.45 -16.89
N MET A 72 10.08 9.24 -15.82
CA MET A 72 10.65 10.58 -15.83
C MET A 72 11.87 10.66 -14.91
N SER A 73 12.82 11.53 -15.24
CA SER A 73 13.97 11.78 -14.38
C SER A 73 13.82 13.02 -13.51
N PHE A 74 14.13 12.87 -12.22
CA PHE A 74 14.25 13.95 -11.22
C PHE A 74 15.72 14.34 -10.97
N HIS A 75 16.64 14.09 -11.91
CA HIS A 75 18.07 14.43 -11.72
C HIS A 75 18.28 15.93 -11.46
N ASN A 76 17.52 16.82 -12.11
CA ASN A 76 17.60 18.28 -11.92
C ASN A 76 17.11 18.76 -10.53
N THR A 77 16.50 17.87 -9.75
CA THR A 77 16.01 18.15 -8.39
C THR A 77 16.69 17.26 -7.36
N ASN A 78 17.87 16.72 -7.68
CA ASN A 78 18.63 15.78 -6.84
C ASN A 78 17.79 14.59 -6.38
N HIS A 79 16.94 14.06 -7.27
CA HIS A 79 16.03 12.94 -7.00
C HIS A 79 14.99 13.21 -5.92
N ARG A 80 14.62 14.48 -5.69
CA ARG A 80 13.60 14.87 -4.71
C ARG A 80 12.39 15.50 -5.39
N LEU A 81 11.21 15.29 -4.81
CA LEU A 81 10.03 16.06 -5.19
C LEU A 81 10.23 17.49 -4.66
N PRO A 82 10.21 18.52 -5.52
CA PRO A 82 10.48 19.90 -5.09
C PRO A 82 9.50 20.41 -4.03
N SER A 83 9.94 21.40 -3.25
CA SER A 83 9.11 22.04 -2.22
C SER A 83 7.90 22.78 -2.78
N GLU A 84 8.01 23.26 -4.02
CA GLU A 84 6.98 23.98 -4.75
C GLU A 84 5.70 23.17 -4.99
N ILE A 85 5.70 21.87 -4.67
CA ILE A 85 4.48 21.05 -4.59
C ILE A 85 3.41 21.68 -3.69
N ASP A 86 3.81 22.45 -2.67
CA ASP A 86 2.89 23.17 -1.79
C ASP A 86 2.01 24.20 -2.51
N ARG A 87 2.40 24.68 -3.70
CA ARG A 87 1.57 25.55 -4.53
C ARG A 87 0.28 24.87 -4.99
N LEU A 88 0.26 23.53 -5.03
CA LEU A 88 -0.92 22.73 -5.39
C LEU A 88 -1.76 22.33 -4.16
N ALA A 89 -1.49 22.90 -2.97
CA ALA A 89 -2.13 22.52 -1.70
C ALA A 89 -3.66 22.60 -1.70
N SER A 90 -4.23 23.51 -2.49
CA SER A 90 -5.66 23.77 -2.55
C SER A 90 -6.40 22.88 -3.55
N THR A 91 -5.70 22.21 -4.48
CA THR A 91 -6.34 21.53 -5.62
C THR A 91 -5.94 20.09 -5.81
N LEU A 92 -4.71 19.68 -5.44
CA LEU A 92 -4.22 18.35 -5.78
C LEU A 92 -4.93 17.25 -4.96
N ILE A 93 -5.61 16.35 -5.68
CA ILE A 93 -6.37 15.23 -5.14
C ILE A 93 -5.59 13.91 -5.31
N SER A 94 -4.87 13.76 -6.42
CA SER A 94 -4.09 12.54 -6.71
C SER A 94 -2.70 12.89 -7.24
N LEU A 95 -1.68 12.27 -6.63
CA LEU A 95 -0.31 12.32 -7.09
C LEU A 95 0.19 10.89 -7.31
N SER A 96 0.62 10.61 -8.54
CA SER A 96 1.08 9.31 -8.98
C SER A 96 2.42 9.44 -9.68
N ILE A 97 3.44 8.74 -9.19
CA ILE A 97 4.80 8.75 -9.75
C ILE A 97 5.25 7.30 -9.93
N TYR A 98 5.51 6.91 -11.16
CA TYR A 98 5.83 5.54 -11.57
C TYR A 98 7.18 5.49 -12.29
N ASN A 99 7.99 4.48 -12.00
CA ASN A 99 9.24 4.19 -12.75
C ASN A 99 10.15 5.42 -12.92
N SER A 100 10.24 6.27 -11.90
CA SER A 100 10.92 7.56 -11.97
C SER A 100 11.86 7.66 -10.79
N ARG A 101 13.16 7.90 -11.01
CA ARG A 101 14.18 7.91 -9.94
C ARG A 101 13.96 9.07 -8.96
N LEU A 102 13.12 8.86 -7.94
CA LEU A 102 12.72 9.78 -6.88
C LEU A 102 12.98 9.11 -5.53
N THR A 103 14.07 9.52 -4.88
CA THR A 103 14.55 8.90 -3.65
C THR A 103 13.94 9.51 -2.38
N HIS A 104 13.46 10.76 -2.46
CA HIS A 104 12.84 11.46 -1.33
C HIS A 104 11.65 12.33 -1.76
N LEU A 105 10.71 12.53 -0.84
CA LEU A 105 9.72 13.59 -0.92
C LEU A 105 10.21 14.82 -0.14
N SER A 106 9.68 16.00 -0.47
CA SER A 106 9.82 17.18 0.38
C SER A 106 8.83 17.12 1.55
N GLU A 107 9.17 17.78 2.67
CA GLU A 107 8.24 17.97 3.81
C GLU A 107 6.97 18.76 3.41
N GLN A 108 7.02 19.43 2.26
CA GLN A 108 5.96 20.30 1.76
C GLN A 108 4.78 19.51 1.20
N ILE A 109 4.96 18.21 0.96
CA ILE A 109 3.86 17.29 0.65
C ILE A 109 2.73 17.38 1.67
N SER A 110 3.06 17.65 2.95
CA SER A 110 2.10 17.79 4.04
C SER A 110 1.12 18.96 3.93
N ARG A 111 1.38 19.90 3.01
CA ARG A 111 0.49 21.03 2.69
C ARG A 111 -0.69 20.60 1.82
N LEU A 112 -0.61 19.47 1.12
CA LEU A 112 -1.67 18.96 0.25
C LEU A 112 -2.85 18.39 1.04
N LYS A 113 -3.66 19.26 1.66
CA LYS A 113 -4.75 18.85 2.56
C LYS A 113 -5.89 18.12 1.85
N HIS A 114 -5.99 18.26 0.53
CA HIS A 114 -6.98 17.58 -0.31
C HIS A 114 -6.47 16.30 -0.97
N LEU A 115 -5.18 15.94 -0.77
CA LEU A 115 -4.61 14.75 -1.39
C LEU A 115 -5.25 13.49 -0.81
N GLN A 116 -5.93 12.73 -1.67
CA GLN A 116 -6.63 11.49 -1.32
C GLN A 116 -5.85 10.24 -1.71
N SER A 117 -5.08 10.31 -2.81
CA SER A 117 -4.23 9.21 -3.28
C SER A 117 -2.79 9.67 -3.51
N LEU A 118 -1.85 8.96 -2.87
CA LEU A 118 -0.41 9.11 -3.10
C LEU A 118 0.17 7.77 -3.54
N GLU A 119 0.63 7.70 -4.79
CA GLU A 119 1.16 6.50 -5.40
C GLU A 119 2.58 6.74 -5.89
N LEU A 120 3.57 6.08 -5.29
CA LEU A 120 4.97 6.17 -5.65
C LEU A 120 5.46 4.74 -5.89
N VAL A 121 5.53 4.32 -7.15
CA VAL A 121 5.83 2.93 -7.51
C VAL A 121 7.10 2.86 -8.31
N ASN A 122 8.03 2.00 -7.88
CA ASN A 122 9.31 1.82 -8.58
C ASN A 122 10.07 3.16 -8.73
N THR A 123 10.19 3.91 -7.62
CA THR A 123 10.86 5.21 -7.64
C THR A 123 12.20 5.24 -6.91
N ASN A 124 12.59 4.16 -6.23
CA ASN A 124 13.73 4.08 -5.31
C ASN A 124 13.54 4.96 -4.06
N LEU A 125 12.30 5.19 -3.63
CA LEU A 125 12.02 5.95 -2.42
C LEU A 125 12.64 5.26 -1.19
N MET A 126 13.44 5.99 -0.41
CA MET A 126 14.17 5.43 0.74
C MET A 126 13.45 5.68 2.06
N GLU A 127 12.75 6.80 2.18
CA GLU A 127 11.99 7.19 3.37
C GLU A 127 10.79 8.07 3.01
N LEU A 128 9.82 8.13 3.92
CA LEU A 128 8.77 9.15 3.90
C LEU A 128 9.12 10.28 4.88
N PRO A 129 8.78 11.54 4.55
CA PRO A 129 8.97 12.66 5.47
C PRO A 129 8.10 12.49 6.72
N TYR A 130 8.56 13.01 7.87
CA TYR A 130 7.79 12.93 9.12
C TYR A 130 6.46 13.69 9.00
N SER A 131 6.38 14.72 8.17
CA SER A 131 5.14 15.47 7.95
C SER A 131 4.06 14.70 7.18
N ILE A 132 4.32 13.48 6.68
CA ILE A 132 3.31 12.66 5.98
C ILE A 132 2.02 12.50 6.81
N GLY A 133 2.15 12.40 8.15
CA GLY A 133 1.04 12.28 9.08
C GLY A 133 0.05 13.46 9.10
N ASN A 134 0.37 14.57 8.42
CA ASN A 134 -0.47 15.76 8.34
C ASN A 134 -1.38 15.78 7.10
N LEU A 135 -1.36 14.75 6.24
CA LEU A 135 -2.26 14.62 5.10
C LEU A 135 -3.66 14.19 5.56
N SER A 136 -4.51 15.16 5.88
CA SER A 136 -5.82 14.94 6.51
C SER A 136 -6.83 14.18 5.65
N SER A 137 -6.66 14.17 4.32
CA SER A 137 -7.60 13.53 3.38
C SER A 137 -7.04 12.26 2.74
N LEU A 138 -5.82 11.82 3.10
CA LEU A 138 -5.18 10.70 2.42
C LEU A 138 -5.91 9.39 2.78
N THR A 139 -6.50 8.76 1.78
CA THR A 139 -7.25 7.50 1.92
C THR A 139 -6.48 6.30 1.38
N PHE A 140 -5.58 6.53 0.42
CA PHE A 140 -4.77 5.51 -0.25
C PHE A 140 -3.31 5.90 -0.32
N LEU A 141 -2.44 4.99 0.15
CA LEU A 141 -0.99 5.12 0.09
C LEU A 141 -0.38 3.89 -0.59
N TYR A 142 0.13 4.07 -1.81
CA TYR A 142 0.75 3.01 -2.60
C TYR A 142 2.24 3.29 -2.77
N LEU A 143 3.10 2.45 -2.18
CA LEU A 143 4.56 2.63 -2.14
C LEU A 143 5.32 1.38 -2.58
N ALA A 144 4.76 0.57 -3.48
CA ALA A 144 5.41 -0.70 -3.86
C ALA A 144 6.67 -0.50 -4.70
N ASN A 145 7.56 -1.50 -4.65
CA ASN A 145 8.82 -1.54 -5.39
C ASN A 145 9.73 -0.34 -5.05
N ASN A 146 9.89 -0.02 -3.77
CA ASN A 146 10.79 1.03 -3.31
C ASN A 146 11.90 0.45 -2.43
N GLN A 147 12.69 1.34 -1.83
CA GLN A 147 13.81 1.00 -0.97
C GLN A 147 13.54 1.41 0.48
N LEU A 148 12.27 1.46 0.89
CA LEU A 148 11.90 1.89 2.25
C LEU A 148 12.53 0.97 3.28
N SER A 149 13.26 1.55 4.23
CA SER A 149 13.78 0.82 5.40
C SER A 149 12.86 0.93 6.61
N SER A 150 12.05 1.97 6.68
CA SER A 150 11.11 2.25 7.77
C SER A 150 9.94 3.11 7.29
N LEU A 151 8.92 3.25 8.14
CA LEU A 151 7.85 4.23 7.98
C LEU A 151 7.86 5.13 9.21
N PRO A 152 7.67 6.46 9.07
CA PRO A 152 7.69 7.39 10.19
C PRO A 152 6.52 7.14 11.14
N ASP A 153 6.74 7.28 12.44
CA ASP A 153 5.72 7.07 13.48
C ASP A 153 4.50 8.00 13.36
N THR A 154 4.65 9.11 12.64
CA THR A 154 3.55 10.05 12.35
C THR A 154 2.53 9.48 11.39
N ILE A 155 2.83 8.40 10.65
CA ILE A 155 1.88 7.77 9.71
C ILE A 155 0.58 7.36 10.41
N LYS A 156 0.64 6.95 11.69
CA LYS A 156 -0.55 6.60 12.49
C LYS A 156 -1.50 7.76 12.75
N LYS A 157 -1.08 9.00 12.50
CA LYS A 157 -1.91 10.22 12.62
C LYS A 157 -2.82 10.46 11.42
N LEU A 158 -2.65 9.71 10.32
CA LEU A 158 -3.49 9.83 9.14
C LEU A 158 -4.93 9.41 9.46
N PRO A 159 -5.89 10.35 9.52
CA PRO A 159 -7.17 10.10 10.16
C PRO A 159 -8.09 9.21 9.32
N VAL A 160 -7.93 9.22 7.99
CA VAL A 160 -8.83 8.53 7.05
C VAL A 160 -8.10 7.52 6.15
N LEU A 161 -6.83 7.22 6.43
CA LEU A 161 -6.06 6.26 5.65
C LEU A 161 -6.68 4.87 5.77
N SER A 162 -7.11 4.32 4.64
CA SER A 162 -7.89 3.10 4.58
C SER A 162 -7.16 1.93 3.93
N GLN A 163 -6.19 2.23 3.06
CA GLN A 163 -5.49 1.26 2.24
C GLN A 163 -4.00 1.62 2.14
N VAL A 164 -3.14 0.65 2.45
CA VAL A 164 -1.67 0.80 2.39
C VAL A 164 -1.06 -0.36 1.61
N VAL A 165 -0.28 -0.05 0.58
CA VAL A 165 0.45 -1.03 -0.23
C VAL A 165 1.94 -0.73 -0.16
N LEU A 166 2.72 -1.65 0.40
CA LEU A 166 4.17 -1.53 0.61
C LEU A 166 4.94 -2.69 -0.05
N LYS A 167 4.33 -3.41 -0.98
CA LYS A 167 4.92 -4.62 -1.58
C LYS A 167 6.33 -4.37 -2.12
N ASN A 168 7.22 -5.36 -2.04
CA ASN A 168 8.57 -5.28 -2.60
C ASN A 168 9.39 -4.10 -2.03
N ASN A 169 9.31 -3.83 -0.73
CA ASN A 169 10.27 -2.97 -0.02
C ASN A 169 11.25 -3.85 0.76
N LEU A 170 12.32 -4.27 0.09
CA LEU A 170 13.23 -5.31 0.57
C LEU A 170 14.05 -4.91 1.81
N TYR A 171 14.07 -3.62 2.17
CA TYR A 171 14.72 -3.12 3.37
C TYR A 171 13.76 -2.90 4.55
N LEU A 172 12.44 -3.01 4.33
CA LEU A 172 11.42 -2.73 5.34
C LEU A 172 11.27 -3.92 6.29
N ARG A 173 11.84 -3.80 7.48
CA ARG A 173 11.87 -4.88 8.50
C ARG A 173 10.76 -4.79 9.55
N SER A 174 10.09 -3.66 9.65
CA SER A 174 9.05 -3.44 10.66
C SER A 174 7.96 -2.52 10.14
N ILE A 175 6.73 -2.79 10.60
CA ILE A 175 5.54 -1.98 10.34
C ILE A 175 4.81 -1.58 11.63
N GLN A 176 5.52 -1.61 12.77
CA GLN A 176 4.94 -1.22 14.07
C GLN A 176 4.51 0.25 14.10
N SER A 177 5.08 1.11 13.25
CA SER A 177 4.64 2.50 13.10
C SER A 177 3.21 2.64 12.53
N LEU A 178 2.65 1.58 11.92
CA LEU A 178 1.24 1.53 11.53
C LEU A 178 0.29 1.32 12.72
N ASN A 179 0.80 0.90 13.89
CA ASN A 179 -0.04 0.65 15.06
C ASN A 179 -0.84 1.91 15.45
N GLY A 180 -2.13 1.72 15.67
CA GLY A 180 -3.04 2.79 16.04
C GLY A 180 -3.66 3.54 14.87
N LEU A 181 -3.39 3.14 13.61
CA LEU A 181 -4.10 3.69 12.45
C LEU A 181 -5.61 3.48 12.62
N PRO A 182 -6.41 4.57 12.68
CA PRO A 182 -7.79 4.50 13.15
C PRO A 182 -8.76 3.93 12.11
N ASN A 183 -8.38 3.89 10.82
CA ASN A 183 -9.28 3.52 9.73
C ASN A 183 -8.67 2.56 8.69
N LEU A 184 -7.49 1.99 8.96
CA LEU A 184 -6.84 1.07 8.04
C LEU A 184 -7.65 -0.22 7.89
N LYS A 185 -8.11 -0.50 6.66
CA LYS A 185 -8.91 -1.68 6.31
C LYS A 185 -8.13 -2.70 5.50
N GLY A 186 -7.23 -2.26 4.62
CA GLY A 186 -6.38 -3.16 3.83
C GLY A 186 -4.90 -2.80 3.93
N LEU A 187 -4.08 -3.83 4.10
CA LEU A 187 -2.63 -3.73 4.21
C LEU A 187 -1.97 -4.80 3.35
N GLN A 188 -1.14 -4.39 2.41
CA GLN A 188 -0.39 -5.31 1.55
C GLN A 188 1.11 -5.07 1.70
N ILE A 189 1.82 -6.06 2.26
CA ILE A 189 3.23 -6.03 2.64
C ILE A 189 3.99 -7.25 2.10
N ASN A 190 3.57 -7.75 0.95
CA ASN A 190 4.20 -8.90 0.30
C ASN A 190 5.66 -8.58 -0.06
N ASN A 191 6.56 -9.55 0.12
CA ASN A 191 7.98 -9.41 -0.21
C ASN A 191 8.66 -8.24 0.53
N CYS A 192 8.44 -8.18 1.84
CA CYS A 192 9.10 -7.26 2.77
C CYS A 192 9.58 -8.08 3.97
N PRO A 193 10.85 -8.04 4.40
CA PRO A 193 11.41 -8.94 5.42
C PRO A 193 10.94 -8.57 6.85
N ILE A 194 9.64 -8.65 7.10
CA ILE A 194 8.94 -8.25 8.33
C ILE A 194 8.67 -9.46 9.23
N GLU A 195 9.42 -9.57 10.31
CA GLU A 195 9.39 -10.76 11.16
C GLU A 195 8.20 -10.81 12.14
N GLN A 196 7.43 -9.71 12.29
CA GLN A 196 6.36 -9.59 13.28
C GLN A 196 5.13 -8.87 12.74
N LEU A 197 3.94 -9.32 13.17
CA LEU A 197 2.67 -8.63 12.93
C LEU A 197 2.62 -7.28 13.69
N PRO A 198 1.83 -6.31 13.20
CA PRO A 198 1.46 -5.16 14.02
C PRO A 198 0.55 -5.59 15.18
N MET A 199 0.56 -4.83 16.27
CA MET A 199 -0.11 -5.16 17.53
C MET A 199 -1.35 -4.32 17.81
N ASN A 200 -1.73 -3.40 16.91
CA ASN A 200 -2.95 -2.60 17.05
C ASN A 200 -3.43 -2.04 15.71
N LEU A 201 -4.29 -2.78 14.99
CA LEU A 201 -4.96 -2.30 13.79
C LEU A 201 -6.46 -2.56 13.89
N PRO A 202 -7.24 -1.66 14.53
CA PRO A 202 -8.59 -1.95 15.01
C PRO A 202 -9.61 -2.33 13.94
N TYR A 203 -9.45 -1.87 12.70
CA TYR A 203 -10.42 -2.06 11.61
C TYR A 203 -9.88 -2.86 10.41
N LEU A 204 -8.71 -3.51 10.55
CA LEU A 204 -8.10 -4.26 9.46
C LEU A 204 -8.96 -5.47 9.07
N THR A 205 -9.28 -5.57 7.78
CA THR A 205 -10.06 -6.67 7.19
C THR A 205 -9.28 -7.46 6.15
N ASP A 206 -8.37 -6.81 5.41
CA ASP A 206 -7.53 -7.47 4.41
C ASP A 206 -6.06 -7.31 4.79
N LEU A 207 -5.36 -8.43 4.99
CA LEU A 207 -3.93 -8.44 5.24
C LEU A 207 -3.24 -9.40 4.29
N GLN A 208 -2.42 -8.86 3.40
CA GLN A 208 -1.58 -9.64 2.50
C GLN A 208 -0.12 -9.49 2.94
N MET A 209 0.43 -10.56 3.52
CA MET A 209 1.77 -10.61 4.07
C MET A 209 2.43 -11.92 3.64
N SER A 210 2.66 -12.07 2.34
CA SER A 210 3.36 -13.21 1.76
C SER A 210 4.83 -12.91 1.49
N LYS A 211 5.72 -13.90 1.63
CA LYS A 211 7.17 -13.71 1.47
C LYS A 211 7.72 -12.63 2.40
N SER A 212 7.30 -12.64 3.66
CA SER A 212 7.60 -11.60 4.63
C SER A 212 8.48 -12.04 5.80
N ASN A 213 9.14 -13.20 5.77
CA ASN A 213 9.95 -13.74 6.89
C ASN A 213 9.19 -13.96 8.21
N LEU A 214 7.86 -13.93 8.21
CA LEU A 214 7.06 -14.10 9.42
C LEU A 214 7.24 -15.52 9.99
N SER A 215 7.59 -15.65 11.26
CA SER A 215 7.82 -16.96 11.92
C SER A 215 6.69 -17.40 12.85
N HIS A 216 5.83 -16.46 13.27
CA HIS A 216 4.70 -16.71 14.15
C HIS A 216 3.58 -15.68 13.94
N LEU A 217 2.35 -16.02 14.33
CA LEU A 217 1.20 -15.10 14.27
C LEU A 217 0.89 -14.40 15.61
N ILE A 218 1.91 -14.16 16.45
CA ILE A 218 1.75 -13.38 17.68
C ILE A 218 1.17 -12.00 17.32
N GLY A 219 0.13 -11.59 18.04
CA GLY A 219 -0.56 -10.32 17.80
C GLY A 219 -1.79 -10.41 16.90
N ILE A 220 -2.05 -11.54 16.23
CA ILE A 220 -3.15 -11.66 15.26
C ILE A 220 -4.53 -11.27 15.82
N ARG A 221 -4.78 -11.49 17.13
CA ARG A 221 -6.02 -11.08 17.82
C ARG A 221 -6.27 -9.57 17.82
N THR A 222 -5.24 -8.77 17.57
CA THR A 222 -5.29 -7.30 17.58
C THR A 222 -5.62 -6.72 16.20
N LEU A 223 -5.78 -7.58 15.19
CA LEU A 223 -6.08 -7.19 13.82
C LEU A 223 -7.59 -7.24 13.60
N GLY A 224 -8.17 -6.07 13.36
CA GLY A 224 -9.58 -5.90 13.05
C GLY A 224 -10.54 -6.21 14.21
N TYR A 225 -10.09 -6.10 15.46
CA TYR A 225 -10.92 -6.43 16.63
C TYR A 225 -12.15 -5.53 16.80
N LYS A 226 -12.15 -4.30 16.25
CA LYS A 226 -13.30 -3.37 16.28
C LYS A 226 -14.25 -3.52 15.10
N THR A 227 -13.88 -4.24 14.03
CA THR A 227 -14.73 -4.40 12.84
C THR A 227 -15.59 -5.66 12.92
N LYS A 228 -16.84 -5.54 12.46
CA LYS A 228 -17.77 -6.67 12.27
C LYS A 228 -17.62 -7.35 10.90
N ASN A 229 -16.77 -6.81 10.02
CA ASN A 229 -16.55 -7.37 8.70
C ASN A 229 -15.69 -8.63 8.74
N ASN A 230 -15.87 -9.47 7.73
CA ASN A 230 -15.03 -10.64 7.48
C ASN A 230 -13.57 -10.24 7.25
N LYS A 231 -12.67 -11.08 7.77
CA LYS A 231 -11.22 -10.91 7.64
C LYS A 231 -10.62 -11.93 6.69
N TYR A 232 -9.75 -11.43 5.83
CA TYR A 232 -9.04 -12.15 4.78
C TYR A 232 -7.55 -11.99 5.00
N PHE A 233 -6.92 -13.00 5.60
CA PHE A 233 -5.52 -12.97 5.96
C PHE A 233 -4.72 -13.94 5.10
N TYR A 234 -3.74 -13.41 4.38
CA TYR A 234 -2.85 -14.15 3.50
C TYR A 234 -1.43 -14.11 4.06
N PHE A 235 -1.01 -15.23 4.63
CA PHE A 235 0.32 -15.44 5.22
C PHE A 235 1.11 -16.53 4.48
N ASN A 236 0.76 -16.80 3.22
CA ASN A 236 1.43 -17.81 2.44
C ASN A 236 2.90 -17.46 2.17
N ASN A 237 3.76 -18.48 1.97
CA ASN A 237 5.17 -18.29 1.64
C ASN A 237 5.92 -17.53 2.74
N ASN A 238 5.79 -17.95 4.00
CA ASN A 238 6.55 -17.41 5.13
C ASN A 238 7.30 -18.55 5.84
N HIS A 239 7.79 -18.30 7.06
CA HIS A 239 8.49 -19.27 7.89
C HIS A 239 7.68 -19.62 9.13
N ILE A 240 6.34 -19.55 9.06
CA ILE A 240 5.48 -19.72 10.23
C ILE A 240 5.60 -21.14 10.76
N GLN A 241 6.04 -21.28 12.01
CA GLN A 241 6.22 -22.58 12.67
C GLN A 241 5.04 -22.95 13.57
N SER A 242 4.33 -21.94 14.10
CA SER A 242 3.18 -22.15 14.97
C SER A 242 2.13 -21.04 14.86
N ILE A 243 0.89 -21.40 15.21
CA ILE A 243 -0.23 -20.47 15.35
C ILE A 243 -0.56 -20.39 16.84
N PRO A 244 -0.71 -19.18 17.41
CA PRO A 244 -1.02 -19.03 18.82
C PRO A 244 -2.48 -19.43 19.12
N PRO A 245 -2.78 -20.07 20.28
CA PRO A 245 -4.15 -20.40 20.73
C PRO A 245 -5.13 -19.22 20.71
N GLN A 246 -4.62 -18.00 20.86
CA GLN A 246 -5.39 -16.76 20.82
C GLN A 246 -6.05 -16.49 19.46
N ILE A 247 -5.74 -17.29 18.42
CA ILE A 247 -6.42 -17.23 17.11
C ILE A 247 -7.96 -17.35 17.23
N LYS A 248 -8.47 -18.09 18.24
CA LYS A 248 -9.92 -18.19 18.50
C LYS A 248 -10.59 -16.86 18.83
N TYR A 249 -9.83 -15.86 19.26
CA TYR A 249 -10.35 -14.53 19.60
C TYR A 249 -10.36 -13.57 18.41
N VAL A 250 -9.91 -14.01 17.23
CA VAL A 250 -10.04 -13.22 16.01
C VAL A 250 -11.49 -13.31 15.52
N ASN A 251 -12.30 -12.30 15.83
CA ASN A 251 -13.69 -12.25 15.40
C ASN A 251 -13.81 -12.20 13.87
N ASN A 252 -14.83 -12.82 13.29
CA ASN A 252 -15.12 -12.78 11.85
C ASN A 252 -13.91 -13.12 10.96
N LEU A 253 -12.98 -13.97 11.44
CA LEU A 253 -11.95 -14.54 10.58
C LEU A 253 -12.64 -15.45 9.58
N TYR A 254 -12.57 -15.11 8.29
CA TYR A 254 -13.30 -15.82 7.23
C TYR A 254 -12.37 -16.62 6.34
N PHE A 255 -11.21 -16.04 6.02
CA PHE A 255 -10.22 -16.66 5.15
C PHE A 255 -8.84 -16.57 5.81
N LEU A 256 -8.16 -17.69 5.90
CA LEU A 256 -6.79 -17.78 6.42
C LEU A 256 -5.94 -18.65 5.48
N ASN A 257 -4.97 -18.03 4.82
CA ASN A 257 -4.03 -18.72 3.96
C ASN A 257 -2.65 -18.82 4.61
N LEU A 258 -2.21 -20.05 4.87
CA LEU A 258 -0.95 -20.44 5.49
C LEU A 258 -0.15 -21.39 4.59
N ASN A 259 -0.46 -21.45 3.29
CA ASN A 259 0.27 -22.29 2.34
C ASN A 259 1.76 -21.95 2.33
N TYR A 260 2.63 -22.95 2.10
CA TYR A 260 4.08 -22.74 2.00
C TYR A 260 4.64 -22.07 3.27
N ASN A 261 4.52 -22.77 4.40
CA ASN A 261 5.06 -22.38 5.70
C ASN A 261 5.74 -23.59 6.36
N HIS A 262 6.19 -23.46 7.61
CA HIS A 262 6.90 -24.51 8.35
C HIS A 262 6.03 -25.11 9.47
N LEU A 263 4.70 -25.10 9.32
CA LEU A 263 3.78 -25.64 10.33
C LEU A 263 3.92 -27.16 10.44
N ILE A 264 4.01 -27.66 11.67
CA ILE A 264 4.02 -29.10 11.97
C ILE A 264 2.73 -29.57 12.65
N THR A 265 1.94 -28.65 13.20
CA THR A 265 0.65 -28.90 13.88
C THR A 265 -0.22 -27.63 13.82
N LEU A 266 -1.50 -27.77 14.16
CA LEU A 266 -2.43 -26.66 14.33
C LEU A 266 -2.99 -26.66 15.77
N PRO A 267 -3.16 -25.50 16.42
CA PRO A 267 -3.77 -25.43 17.74
C PRO A 267 -5.25 -25.85 17.64
N LEU A 268 -5.76 -26.56 18.66
CA LEU A 268 -7.16 -26.99 18.70
C LEU A 268 -8.14 -25.81 18.61
N ASP A 269 -7.73 -24.64 19.08
CA ASP A 269 -8.50 -23.40 19.06
C ASP A 269 -8.89 -22.94 17.65
N ILE A 270 -8.14 -23.31 16.61
CA ILE A 270 -8.49 -22.96 15.22
C ILE A 270 -9.80 -23.63 14.77
N PHE A 271 -10.10 -24.81 15.34
CA PHE A 271 -11.33 -25.57 15.06
C PHE A 271 -12.53 -25.06 15.88
N ASN A 272 -12.39 -23.96 16.63
CA ASN A 272 -13.50 -23.31 17.33
C ASN A 272 -13.90 -21.97 16.67
N ILE A 273 -13.28 -21.60 15.55
CA ILE A 273 -13.55 -20.34 14.86
C ILE A 273 -14.72 -20.54 13.90
N ALA A 274 -15.94 -20.41 14.40
CA ALA A 274 -17.16 -20.65 13.62
C ALA A 274 -17.27 -19.82 12.32
N THR A 275 -16.61 -18.67 12.24
CA THR A 275 -16.64 -17.79 11.07
C THR A 275 -15.61 -18.16 10.00
N LEU A 276 -14.63 -19.02 10.31
CA LEU A 276 -13.63 -19.43 9.32
C LEU A 276 -14.36 -20.22 8.23
N HIS A 277 -14.08 -19.95 6.97
CA HIS A 277 -14.71 -20.67 5.85
C HIS A 277 -13.66 -21.33 4.98
N TYR A 278 -12.49 -20.69 4.88
CA TYR A 278 -11.40 -21.17 4.05
C TYR A 278 -10.10 -21.20 4.84
N LEU A 279 -9.53 -22.39 4.98
CA LEU A 279 -8.24 -22.62 5.60
C LEU A 279 -7.31 -23.30 4.60
N TYR A 280 -6.21 -22.63 4.24
CA TYR A 280 -5.21 -23.16 3.32
C TYR A 280 -3.93 -23.48 4.11
N ILE A 281 -3.52 -24.75 4.13
CA ILE A 281 -2.34 -25.25 4.85
C ILE A 281 -1.43 -26.13 3.98
N GLN A 282 -1.59 -26.07 2.66
CA GLN A 282 -0.80 -26.81 1.68
C GLN A 282 0.69 -26.51 1.82
N ASN A 283 1.52 -27.51 1.54
CA ASN A 283 2.99 -27.37 1.52
C ASN A 283 3.54 -26.83 2.85
N ASN A 284 3.14 -27.48 3.93
CA ASN A 284 3.69 -27.33 5.28
C ASN A 284 4.35 -28.66 5.70
N HIS A 285 4.90 -28.71 6.91
CA HIS A 285 5.71 -29.84 7.40
C HIS A 285 4.89 -30.78 8.31
N PHE A 286 3.60 -30.95 8.03
CA PHE A 286 2.75 -31.87 8.78
C PHE A 286 3.12 -33.33 8.48
N SER A 287 3.18 -34.17 9.52
CA SER A 287 3.21 -35.62 9.32
C SER A 287 1.85 -36.15 8.84
N ASP A 288 1.83 -37.32 8.20
CA ASP A 288 0.57 -37.95 7.75
C ASP A 288 -0.42 -38.19 8.88
N ASN A 289 0.07 -38.61 10.04
CA ASN A 289 -0.75 -38.83 11.22
C ASN A 289 -1.37 -37.52 11.72
N GLU A 290 -0.61 -36.43 11.66
CA GLU A 290 -1.12 -35.12 12.05
C GLU A 290 -2.15 -34.59 11.04
N LEU A 291 -1.89 -34.72 9.74
CA LEU A 291 -2.88 -34.36 8.71
C LEU A 291 -4.18 -35.15 8.88
N LYS A 292 -4.11 -36.46 9.15
CA LYS A 292 -5.31 -37.27 9.44
C LYS A 292 -6.10 -36.73 10.63
N LYS A 293 -5.43 -36.34 11.72
CA LYS A 293 -6.08 -35.73 12.89
C LYS A 293 -6.74 -34.40 12.54
N ILE A 294 -6.04 -33.52 11.81
CA ILE A 294 -6.55 -32.22 11.38
C ILE A 294 -7.80 -32.40 10.51
N VAL A 295 -7.75 -33.26 9.50
CA VAL A 295 -8.87 -33.54 8.59
C VAL A 295 -10.06 -34.14 9.34
N ALA A 296 -9.83 -35.13 10.20
CA ALA A 296 -10.89 -35.75 11.01
C ALA A 296 -11.57 -34.73 11.91
N LYS A 297 -10.80 -33.86 12.57
CA LYS A 297 -11.36 -32.82 13.44
C LYS A 297 -12.16 -31.79 12.65
N PHE A 298 -11.62 -31.33 11.53
CA PHE A 298 -12.24 -30.32 10.68
C PHE A 298 -13.58 -30.79 10.09
N THR A 299 -13.65 -32.05 9.66
CA THR A 299 -14.87 -32.68 9.12
C THR A 299 -16.00 -32.72 10.16
N VAL A 300 -15.65 -32.89 11.44
CA VAL A 300 -16.64 -32.93 12.54
C VAL A 300 -17.05 -31.53 13.00
N THR A 301 -16.10 -30.61 13.16
CA THR A 301 -16.39 -29.30 13.76
C THR A 301 -17.03 -28.33 12.78
N HIS A 302 -16.74 -28.44 11.47
CA HIS A 302 -17.10 -27.43 10.49
C HIS A 302 -17.49 -28.02 9.13
N PRO A 303 -18.71 -28.57 9.00
CA PRO A 303 -19.14 -29.25 7.77
C PRO A 303 -19.20 -28.33 6.54
N TYR A 304 -19.26 -27.01 6.73
CA TYR A 304 -19.33 -26.01 5.65
C TYR A 304 -17.99 -25.31 5.37
N MET A 305 -16.94 -25.63 6.11
CA MET A 305 -15.61 -25.07 5.84
C MET A 305 -14.88 -25.88 4.76
N THR A 306 -14.04 -25.18 4.00
CA THR A 306 -13.14 -25.81 3.03
C THR A 306 -11.70 -25.77 3.55
N LEU A 307 -11.13 -26.96 3.76
CA LEU A 307 -9.72 -27.16 4.11
C LEU A 307 -8.92 -27.53 2.86
N TYR A 308 -7.96 -26.69 2.48
CA TYR A 308 -7.01 -26.98 1.41
C TYR A 308 -5.69 -27.47 2.02
N TYR A 309 -5.30 -28.69 1.71
CA TYR A 309 -4.08 -29.32 2.21
C TYR A 309 -3.42 -30.18 1.13
N THR A 310 -2.11 -30.37 1.21
CA THR A 310 -1.36 -31.27 0.33
C THR A 310 -1.34 -32.64 1.01
N LYS A 311 -1.78 -33.70 0.34
CA LYS A 311 -1.53 -35.07 0.81
C LYS A 311 -0.04 -35.36 0.68
N SER A 312 0.58 -36.07 1.62
CA SER A 312 1.93 -36.56 1.35
C SER A 312 1.87 -37.50 0.16
N ASN A 313 2.86 -37.40 -0.73
CA ASN A 313 3.09 -38.41 -1.74
C ASN A 313 3.82 -39.57 -1.06
N SER A 314 3.07 -40.38 -0.32
CA SER A 314 3.52 -41.71 0.12
C SER A 314 3.18 -42.74 -0.94
#